data_AF-A0AAV1ZD84-F1
#
_entry.id   AF-A0AAV1ZD84-F1
#
_cell.length_a   1.000
_cell.length_b   1.000
_cell.length_c   1.000
_cell.angle_alpha   90.00
_cell.angle_beta   90.00
_cell.angle_gamma   90.00
#
_symmetry.space_group_name_H-M   'P 1'
#
loop_
_entity.id
_entity.type
_entity.pdbx_description
1 polymer ?
#
loop_
_entity_poly.entity_id
_entity_poly.type
_entity_poly.pdbx_seq_one_letter_code
_entity_poly.pdbx_strand_id
1 'polypeptide(L)'
;MSLAALYDFVFTYDVENKYIIKHPSVLYSVIAAYILFVKWIGPALMENRKAFEMRNILIFYNFFQAIGNTFIAYEIISGLIEFWDERCMVKYNPELPKLIQRAFKPAWFLFLVKHIDLLDTVFFVLRKKQSQITFLHVFHHAGMCLIAIWGITRLHMTPGFYIAIGFAINTIIHIIMYTYYGLAAIGPNMRKYLWWKKYLTLIQITQIFFIAMYLFVGILTGCEELGTIEILAFSYIVLNLVLFLNFYRKYKKE
;
A
#
# COMPACT_ATOMS: atom_id res chain seq x y z
N MET A 1 -9.54 24.18 4.36
CA MET A 1 -10.37 23.01 4.73
C MET A 1 -10.60 23.08 6.23
N SER A 2 -11.86 23.08 6.69
CA SER A 2 -12.16 23.12 8.13
C SER A 2 -11.87 21.76 8.79
N LEU A 3 -11.67 21.73 10.11
CA LEU A 3 -11.44 20.49 10.85
C LEU A 3 -12.62 19.51 10.71
N ALA A 4 -13.84 20.06 10.66
CA ALA A 4 -15.07 19.31 10.37
C ALA A 4 -15.06 18.70 8.96
N ALA A 5 -14.67 19.46 7.94
CA ALA A 5 -14.57 18.92 6.58
C ALA A 5 -13.49 17.83 6.45
N LEU A 6 -12.38 17.94 7.20
CA LEU A 6 -11.38 16.88 7.27
C LEU A 6 -11.92 15.64 7.98
N TYR A 7 -12.63 15.82 9.10
CA TYR A 7 -13.27 14.72 9.82
C TYR A 7 -14.26 13.99 8.93
N ASP A 8 -15.16 14.70 8.25
CA ASP A 8 -16.13 14.12 7.33
C ASP A 8 -15.44 13.44 6.13
N PHE A 9 -14.38 14.04 5.61
CA PHE A 9 -13.61 13.43 4.53
C PHE A 9 -13.00 12.10 4.97
N VAL A 10 -12.37 12.04 6.15
CA VAL A 10 -11.65 10.84 6.62
C VAL A 10 -12.60 9.77 7.15
N PHE A 11 -13.61 10.14 7.94
CA PHE A 11 -14.39 9.20 8.74
C PHE A 11 -15.81 8.94 8.24
N THR A 12 -16.34 9.75 7.32
CA THR A 12 -17.68 9.46 6.75
C THR A 12 -17.61 8.29 5.77
N TYR A 13 -18.43 7.27 6.04
CA TYR A 13 -18.45 5.99 5.31
C TYR A 13 -19.13 6.02 3.94
N ASP A 14 -19.66 7.18 3.53
CA ASP A 14 -20.14 7.39 2.17
C ASP A 14 -18.96 7.64 1.21
N VAL A 15 -18.15 6.60 1.02
CA VAL A 15 -16.90 6.63 0.25
C VAL A 15 -17.17 6.81 -1.24
N GLU A 16 -18.23 6.20 -1.75
CA GLU A 16 -18.61 6.24 -3.15
C GLU A 16 -18.99 7.65 -3.62
N ASN A 17 -19.60 8.45 -2.75
CA ASN A 17 -19.98 9.82 -3.09
C ASN A 17 -18.86 10.84 -2.90
N LYS A 18 -17.69 10.44 -2.39
CA LYS A 18 -16.54 11.35 -2.26
C LYS A 18 -16.08 11.80 -3.64
N TYR A 19 -15.86 13.11 -3.79
CA TYR A 19 -15.46 13.74 -5.05
C TYR A 19 -14.22 13.09 -5.68
N ILE A 20 -13.23 12.69 -4.87
CA ILE A 20 -12.00 12.07 -5.35
C ILE A 20 -12.22 10.68 -5.97
N ILE A 21 -13.26 9.96 -5.53
CA ILE A 21 -13.62 8.64 -6.06
C ILE A 21 -14.44 8.80 -7.35
N LYS A 22 -15.34 9.80 -7.40
CA LYS A 22 -16.12 10.15 -8.60
C LYS A 22 -15.28 10.71 -9.74
N HIS A 23 -14.16 11.36 -9.44
CA HIS A 23 -13.27 11.96 -10.43
C HIS A 23 -11.84 11.37 -10.36
N PRO A 24 -11.61 10.15 -10.89
CA PRO A 24 -10.30 9.48 -10.89
C PRO A 24 -9.18 10.32 -11.54
N SER A 25 -9.52 11.25 -12.43
CA SER A 25 -8.57 12.18 -13.05
C SER A 25 -7.79 13.01 -12.03
N VAL A 26 -8.41 13.35 -10.89
CA VAL A 26 -7.74 14.05 -9.78
C VAL A 26 -6.64 13.17 -9.18
N LEU A 27 -6.88 11.87 -9.06
CA LEU A 27 -5.90 10.96 -8.46
C LEU A 27 -4.79 10.59 -9.45
N TYR A 28 -5.11 10.48 -10.73
CA TYR A 28 -4.09 10.37 -11.78
C TYR A 28 -3.18 11.59 -11.84
N SER A 29 -3.73 12.80 -11.66
CA SER A 29 -2.90 14.02 -11.63
C SER A 29 -2.02 14.09 -10.37
N VAL A 30 -2.49 13.59 -9.22
CA VAL A 30 -1.65 13.44 -8.01
C VAL A 30 -0.47 12.50 -8.27
N ILE A 31 -0.70 11.35 -8.89
CA ILE A 31 0.38 10.39 -9.22
C ILE A 31 1.36 10.99 -10.24
N ALA A 32 0.85 11.67 -11.27
CA ALA A 32 1.69 12.35 -12.25
C ALA A 32 2.54 13.45 -11.60
N ALA A 33 1.94 14.29 -10.75
CA ALA A 33 2.65 15.32 -9.99
C ALA A 33 3.70 14.73 -9.05
N TYR A 34 3.37 13.61 -8.39
CA TYR A 34 4.29 12.86 -7.56
C TYR A 34 5.53 12.37 -8.34
N ILE A 35 5.33 11.72 -9.49
CA ILE A 35 6.43 11.25 -10.35
C ILE A 35 7.26 12.45 -10.81
N LEU A 36 6.61 13.52 -11.27
CA LEU A 36 7.27 14.75 -11.72
C LEU A 36 8.15 15.35 -10.61
N PHE A 37 7.61 15.40 -9.39
CA PHE A 37 8.31 15.92 -8.22
C PHE A 37 9.52 15.04 -7.86
N VAL A 38 9.35 13.74 -7.74
CA VAL A 38 10.41 12.84 -7.24
C VAL A 38 11.54 12.66 -8.26
N LYS A 39 11.24 12.73 -9.56
CA LYS A 39 12.24 12.52 -10.61
C LYS A 39 12.95 13.79 -11.06
N TRP A 40 12.25 14.92 -11.14
CA TRP A 40 12.82 16.13 -11.74
C TRP A 40 12.77 17.34 -10.81
N ILE A 41 11.57 17.77 -10.39
CA ILE A 41 11.39 19.07 -9.71
C ILE A 41 12.09 19.07 -8.34
N GLY A 42 11.83 18.06 -7.52
CA GLY A 42 12.38 17.95 -6.18
C GLY A 42 13.91 17.85 -6.15
N PRO A 43 14.54 16.97 -6.94
CA PRO A 43 16.00 16.93 -7.08
C PRO A 43 16.60 18.26 -7.54
N ALA A 44 16.01 18.93 -8.53
CA ALA A 44 16.48 20.24 -9.00
C ALA A 44 16.39 21.33 -7.90
N LEU A 45 15.28 21.37 -7.16
CA LEU A 45 15.13 22.31 -6.04
C LEU A 45 16.12 22.05 -4.89
N MET A 46 16.56 20.80 -4.73
CA MET A 46 17.47 20.36 -3.66
C MET A 46 18.95 20.41 -4.07
N GLU A 47 19.28 20.66 -5.33
CA GLU A 47 20.66 20.63 -5.86
C GLU A 47 21.57 21.55 -5.03
N ASN A 48 21.17 22.81 -4.89
CA ASN A 48 21.90 23.86 -4.16
C ASN A 48 21.50 23.99 -2.68
N ARG A 49 20.71 23.06 -2.14
CA ARG A 49 20.27 23.07 -0.73
C ARG A 49 20.94 21.95 0.06
N LYS A 50 21.10 22.19 1.37
CA LYS A 50 21.52 21.14 2.31
C LYS A 50 20.36 20.16 2.54
N ALA A 51 20.68 18.91 2.86
CA ALA A 51 19.67 17.92 3.20
C ALA A 51 18.89 18.34 4.45
N PHE A 52 17.57 18.20 4.42
CA PHE A 52 16.73 18.56 5.56
C PHE A 52 16.88 17.56 6.72
N GLU A 53 17.05 18.07 7.93
CA GLU A 53 16.99 17.27 9.16
C GLU A 53 15.54 17.10 9.62
N MET A 54 14.95 15.96 9.28
CA MET A 54 13.53 15.68 9.55
C MET A 54 13.34 14.50 10.51
N ARG A 55 14.26 14.32 11.47
CA ARG A 55 14.28 13.13 12.33
C ARG A 55 12.94 12.90 13.04
N ASN A 56 12.43 13.91 13.73
CA ASN A 56 11.20 13.79 14.51
C ASN A 56 9.98 13.55 13.62
N ILE A 57 9.93 14.21 12.45
CA ILE A 57 8.88 14.01 11.44
C ILE A 57 8.88 12.56 10.96
N LEU A 58 10.05 12.00 10.65
CA LEU A 58 10.16 10.60 10.23
C LEU A 58 9.76 9.62 11.33
N ILE A 59 10.16 9.85 12.57
CA ILE A 59 9.76 9.00 13.70
C ILE A 59 8.24 8.98 13.80
N PHE A 60 7.62 10.16 13.87
CA PHE A 60 6.17 10.30 13.97
C PHE A 60 5.46 9.65 12.77
N TYR A 61 5.89 9.98 11.56
CA TYR A 61 5.31 9.46 10.32
C TYR A 61 5.35 7.92 10.25
N ASN A 62 6.50 7.30 10.57
CA ASN A 62 6.64 5.85 10.50
C ASN A 62 5.78 5.14 11.57
N PHE A 63 5.70 5.67 12.79
CA PHE A 63 4.83 5.08 13.80
C PHE A 63 3.34 5.32 13.49
N PHE A 64 2.98 6.48 12.97
CA PHE A 64 1.64 6.75 12.47
C PHE A 64 1.23 5.76 11.38
N GLN A 65 2.12 5.50 10.41
CA GLN A 65 1.94 4.48 9.38
C GLN A 65 1.78 3.07 9.97
N ALA A 66 2.60 2.70 10.95
CA ALA A 66 2.48 1.39 11.61
C ALA A 66 1.13 1.23 12.34
N ILE A 67 0.65 2.27 13.02
CA ILE A 67 -0.66 2.27 13.69
C ILE A 67 -1.79 2.18 12.66
N GLY A 68 -1.73 2.97 11.59
CA GLY A 68 -2.71 2.95 10.50
C GLY A 68 -2.82 1.57 9.83
N ASN A 69 -1.68 0.95 9.53
CA ASN A 69 -1.66 -0.42 8.98
C ASN A 69 -2.16 -1.46 9.99
N THR A 70 -1.94 -1.26 11.29
CA THR A 70 -2.49 -2.14 12.35
C THR A 70 -4.01 -2.10 12.35
N PHE A 71 -4.59 -0.90 12.31
CA PHE A 71 -6.03 -0.72 12.23
C PHE A 71 -6.63 -1.37 10.97
N ILE A 72 -6.02 -1.15 9.81
CA ILE A 72 -6.50 -1.75 8.55
C ILE A 72 -6.38 -3.29 8.60
N ALA A 73 -5.26 -3.83 9.09
CA ALA A 73 -5.08 -5.27 9.22
C ALA A 73 -6.17 -5.88 10.12
N TYR A 74 -6.46 -5.27 11.27
CA TYR A 74 -7.53 -5.71 12.15
C TYR A 74 -8.89 -5.71 11.44
N GLU A 75 -9.25 -4.62 10.76
CA GLU A 75 -10.53 -4.50 10.06
C GLU A 75 -10.68 -5.53 8.93
N ILE A 76 -9.62 -5.77 8.14
CA ILE A 76 -9.65 -6.78 7.09
C ILE A 76 -9.75 -8.18 7.69
N ILE A 77 -8.90 -8.54 8.66
CA ILE A 77 -8.89 -9.88 9.26
C ILE A 77 -10.22 -10.17 9.96
N SER A 78 -10.75 -9.22 10.72
CA SER A 78 -12.07 -9.35 11.35
C SER A 78 -13.16 -9.61 10.32
N GLY A 79 -13.19 -8.87 9.21
CA GLY A 79 -14.14 -9.10 8.13
C GLY A 79 -13.95 -10.46 7.43
N LEU A 80 -12.70 -10.88 7.21
CA LEU A 80 -12.40 -12.18 6.60
C LEU A 80 -12.83 -13.36 7.48
N ILE A 81 -12.74 -13.22 8.81
CA ILE A 81 -13.21 -14.25 9.76
C ILE A 81 -14.74 -14.28 9.80
N GLU A 82 -15.38 -13.11 9.86
CA GLU A 82 -16.84 -12.98 9.90
C GLU A 82 -17.51 -13.57 8.65
N PHE A 83 -16.93 -13.31 7.47
CA PHE A 83 -17.43 -13.79 6.19
C PHE A 83 -16.58 -14.93 5.63
N TRP A 84 -15.97 -15.73 6.52
CA TRP A 84 -15.11 -16.84 6.12
C TRP A 84 -15.90 -17.72 5.16
N ASP A 85 -17.05 -18.26 5.49
CA ASP A 85 -17.73 -19.26 4.64
C ASP A 85 -18.18 -18.77 3.24
N GLU A 86 -18.02 -17.47 2.95
CA GLU A 86 -18.48 -16.81 1.72
C GLU A 86 -17.42 -16.59 0.63
N ARG A 87 -16.17 -17.04 0.84
CA ARG A 87 -15.00 -16.74 -0.05
C ARG A 87 -15.18 -17.11 -1.52
N CYS A 88 -16.08 -18.07 -1.82
CA CYS A 88 -16.34 -18.60 -3.16
C CYS A 88 -17.80 -18.57 -3.62
N MET A 89 -18.72 -18.08 -2.77
CA MET A 89 -20.17 -18.08 -3.05
C MET A 89 -20.70 -16.67 -3.33
N VAL A 90 -19.78 -15.69 -3.46
CA VAL A 90 -20.03 -14.25 -3.50
C VAL A 90 -21.14 -13.84 -4.49
N LYS A 91 -21.27 -14.53 -5.64
CA LYS A 91 -22.23 -14.15 -6.70
C LYS A 91 -23.69 -14.52 -6.40
N TYR A 92 -23.94 -15.47 -5.49
CA TYR A 92 -25.30 -15.97 -5.16
C TYR A 92 -25.62 -15.84 -3.67
N ASN A 93 -24.77 -15.15 -2.91
CA ASN A 93 -24.92 -15.03 -1.47
C ASN A 93 -25.83 -13.83 -1.10
N PRO A 94 -26.94 -14.03 -0.36
CA PRO A 94 -27.77 -12.95 0.16
C PRO A 94 -27.03 -11.97 1.10
N GLU A 95 -25.93 -12.37 1.72
CA GLU A 95 -25.10 -11.54 2.60
C GLU A 95 -24.10 -10.65 1.84
N LEU A 96 -24.03 -10.75 0.50
CA LEU A 96 -23.14 -9.95 -0.34
C LEU A 96 -23.19 -8.44 -0.06
N PRO A 97 -24.36 -7.79 0.11
CA PRO A 97 -24.43 -6.36 0.40
C PRO A 97 -23.76 -6.00 1.74
N LYS A 98 -23.87 -6.86 2.75
CA LYS A 98 -23.24 -6.64 4.07
C LYS A 98 -21.73 -6.82 3.99
N LEU A 99 -21.25 -7.84 3.28
CA LEU A 99 -19.83 -8.04 3.02
C LEU A 99 -19.21 -6.83 2.32
N ILE A 100 -19.87 -6.32 1.27
CA ILE A 100 -19.42 -5.12 0.53
C ILE A 100 -19.35 -3.91 1.46
N GLN A 101 -20.40 -3.64 2.24
CA GLN A 101 -20.41 -2.54 3.21
C GLN A 101 -19.29 -2.68 4.25
N ARG A 102 -19.06 -3.90 4.75
CA ARG A 102 -17.98 -4.21 5.70
C ARG A 102 -16.60 -3.94 5.11
N ALA A 103 -16.41 -4.23 3.82
CA ALA A 103 -15.15 -4.10 3.09
C ALA A 103 -14.82 -2.64 2.70
N PHE A 104 -15.82 -1.77 2.53
CA PHE A 104 -15.59 -0.36 2.17
C PHE A 104 -14.74 0.39 3.19
N LYS A 105 -14.94 0.11 4.48
CA LYS A 105 -14.18 0.73 5.57
C LYS A 105 -12.67 0.45 5.44
N PRO A 106 -12.18 -0.81 5.51
CA PRO A 106 -10.76 -1.07 5.34
C PRO A 106 -10.23 -0.65 3.96
N ALA A 107 -11.02 -0.78 2.89
CA ALA A 107 -10.62 -0.34 1.55
C ALA A 107 -10.34 1.17 1.49
N TRP A 108 -11.18 2.00 2.14
CA TRP A 108 -10.99 3.44 2.21
C TRP A 108 -9.72 3.82 2.98
N PHE A 109 -9.49 3.21 4.15
CA PHE A 109 -8.29 3.49 4.93
C PHE A 109 -7.01 2.98 4.21
N LEU A 110 -7.08 1.83 3.56
CA LEU A 110 -6.00 1.33 2.70
C LEU A 110 -5.70 2.32 1.58
N PHE A 111 -6.73 2.81 0.89
CA PHE A 111 -6.61 3.83 -0.15
C PHE A 111 -5.87 5.08 0.38
N LEU A 112 -6.28 5.61 1.54
CA LEU A 112 -5.63 6.77 2.14
C LEU A 112 -4.16 6.48 2.47
N VAL A 113 -3.87 5.35 3.13
CA VAL A 113 -2.51 4.95 3.49
C VAL A 113 -1.61 4.84 2.27
N LYS A 114 -2.07 4.21 1.17
CA LYS A 114 -1.24 4.10 -0.05
C LYS A 114 -0.90 5.44 -0.68
N HIS A 115 -1.76 6.46 -0.55
CA HIS A 115 -1.42 7.81 -0.98
C HIS A 115 -0.47 8.52 -0.01
N ILE A 116 -0.59 8.26 1.30
CA ILE A 116 0.35 8.76 2.31
C ILE A 116 1.73 8.13 2.12
N ASP A 117 1.83 6.87 1.69
CA ASP A 117 3.08 6.17 1.38
C ASP A 117 3.91 6.91 0.32
N LEU A 118 3.31 7.75 -0.53
CA LEU A 118 4.04 8.59 -1.48
C LEU A 118 4.99 9.59 -0.80
N LEU A 119 4.76 9.89 0.49
CA LEU A 119 5.64 10.75 1.26
C LEU A 119 7.01 10.11 1.54
N ASP A 120 7.12 8.78 1.49
CA ASP A 120 8.40 8.06 1.70
C ASP A 120 9.48 8.56 0.73
N THR A 121 9.14 8.60 -0.54
CA THR A 121 9.96 9.11 -1.64
C THR A 121 10.18 10.61 -1.55
N VAL A 122 9.17 11.38 -1.17
CA VAL A 122 9.32 12.83 -0.94
C VAL A 122 10.38 13.08 0.14
N PHE A 123 10.34 12.32 1.25
CA PHE A 123 11.36 12.41 2.29
C PHE A 123 12.75 12.00 1.79
N PHE A 124 12.86 11.00 0.90
CA PHE A 124 14.15 10.65 0.29
C PHE A 124 14.73 11.79 -0.54
N VAL A 125 13.91 12.49 -1.33
CA VAL A 125 14.32 13.66 -2.11
C VAL A 125 14.82 14.77 -1.19
N LEU A 126 14.01 15.16 -0.20
CA LEU A 126 14.33 16.24 0.74
C LEU A 126 15.57 15.95 1.60
N ARG A 127 15.90 14.67 1.80
CA ARG A 127 17.12 14.24 2.53
C ARG A 127 18.32 13.98 1.62
N LYS A 128 18.20 14.26 0.32
CA LYS A 128 19.20 13.95 -0.71
C LYS A 128 19.65 12.48 -0.67
N LYS A 129 18.71 11.55 -0.44
CA LYS A 129 18.93 10.10 -0.43
C LYS A 129 18.51 9.47 -1.76
N GLN A 130 19.03 10.00 -2.86
CA GLN A 130 18.63 9.60 -4.22
C GLN A 130 18.89 8.11 -4.50
N SER A 131 19.90 7.50 -3.86
CA SER A 131 20.16 6.06 -3.97
C SER A 131 19.01 5.17 -3.48
N GLN A 132 18.11 5.71 -2.64
CA GLN A 132 16.91 4.99 -2.18
C GLN A 132 15.74 5.09 -3.18
N ILE A 133 15.78 6.06 -4.10
CA ILE A 133 14.73 6.31 -5.11
C ILE A 133 15.00 5.42 -6.33
N THR A 134 14.80 4.12 -6.14
CA THR A 134 14.97 3.13 -7.20
C THR A 134 13.76 3.09 -8.14
N PHE A 135 13.93 2.50 -9.32
CA PHE A 135 12.81 2.24 -10.22
C PHE A 135 11.74 1.39 -9.53
N LEU A 136 12.13 0.31 -8.86
CA LEU A 136 11.23 -0.54 -8.08
C LEU A 136 10.37 0.27 -7.11
N HIS A 137 11.00 1.15 -6.33
CA HIS A 137 10.29 1.91 -5.31
C HIS A 137 9.27 2.89 -5.93
N VAL A 138 9.65 3.67 -6.94
CA VAL A 138 8.71 4.59 -7.60
C VAL A 138 7.60 3.84 -8.33
N PHE A 139 7.93 2.75 -9.03
CA PHE A 139 6.97 1.90 -9.74
C PHE A 139 5.95 1.26 -8.78
N HIS A 140 6.42 0.74 -7.66
CA HIS A 140 5.58 0.15 -6.62
C HIS A 140 4.63 1.21 -6.03
N HIS A 141 5.16 2.33 -5.53
CA HIS A 141 4.34 3.36 -4.87
C HIS A 141 3.30 3.99 -5.81
N ALA A 142 3.67 4.30 -7.05
CA ALA A 142 2.73 4.82 -8.05
C ALA A 142 1.68 3.77 -8.46
N GLY A 143 2.12 2.53 -8.73
CA GLY A 143 1.22 1.46 -9.14
C GLY A 143 0.24 1.03 -8.06
N MET A 144 0.66 0.97 -6.79
CA MET A 144 -0.22 0.64 -5.67
C MET A 144 -1.30 1.70 -5.46
N CYS A 145 -1.02 2.98 -5.75
CA CYS A 145 -2.05 4.02 -5.75
C CYS A 145 -3.11 3.77 -6.83
N LEU A 146 -2.68 3.40 -8.06
CA LEU A 146 -3.61 3.04 -9.15
C LEU A 146 -4.47 1.84 -8.79
N ILE A 147 -3.87 0.79 -8.22
CA ILE A 147 -4.59 -0.40 -7.77
C ILE A 147 -5.58 -0.05 -6.66
N ALA A 148 -5.22 0.83 -5.73
CA ALA A 148 -6.14 1.26 -4.68
C ALA A 148 -7.35 2.04 -5.23
N ILE A 149 -7.13 2.91 -6.23
CA ILE A 149 -8.21 3.64 -6.93
C ILE A 149 -9.15 2.68 -7.64
N TRP A 150 -8.61 1.73 -8.38
CA TRP A 150 -9.41 0.75 -9.11
C TRP A 150 -10.13 -0.21 -8.17
N GLY A 151 -9.47 -0.67 -7.10
CA GLY A 151 -10.07 -1.56 -6.10
C GLY A 151 -11.28 -0.92 -5.43
N ILE A 152 -11.17 0.33 -4.97
CA ILE A 152 -12.28 0.99 -4.28
C ILE A 152 -13.46 1.31 -5.19
N THR A 153 -13.19 1.65 -6.47
CA THR A 153 -14.23 1.92 -7.46
C THR A 153 -14.93 0.66 -7.96
N ARG A 154 -14.38 -0.53 -7.74
CA ARG A 154 -14.92 -1.81 -8.22
C ARG A 154 -15.44 -2.73 -7.12
N LEU A 155 -15.28 -2.33 -5.85
CA LEU A 155 -15.68 -3.12 -4.70
C LEU A 155 -17.17 -3.52 -4.71
N HIS A 156 -18.03 -2.71 -5.33
CA HIS A 156 -19.46 -2.98 -5.50
C HIS A 156 -19.77 -4.13 -6.48
N MET A 157 -18.84 -4.46 -7.38
CA MET A 157 -19.00 -5.55 -8.34
C MET A 157 -18.44 -6.86 -7.78
N THR A 158 -17.26 -6.80 -7.18
CA THR A 158 -16.58 -7.94 -6.58
C THR A 158 -15.86 -7.51 -5.30
N PRO A 159 -16.26 -8.01 -4.11
CA PRO A 159 -15.54 -7.71 -2.86
C PRO A 159 -14.13 -8.32 -2.80
N GLY A 160 -13.79 -9.25 -3.71
CA GLY A 160 -12.44 -9.76 -3.93
C GLY A 160 -11.81 -10.37 -2.68
N PHE A 161 -12.33 -11.50 -2.19
CA PHE A 161 -11.90 -12.12 -0.93
C PHE A 161 -10.41 -12.49 -0.94
N TYR A 162 -9.88 -12.99 -2.06
CA TYR A 162 -8.49 -13.40 -2.17
C TYR A 162 -7.56 -12.19 -2.22
N ILE A 163 -7.98 -11.13 -2.89
CA ILE A 163 -7.29 -9.84 -2.92
C ILE A 163 -7.28 -9.22 -1.51
N ALA A 164 -8.37 -9.33 -0.75
CA ALA A 164 -8.45 -8.86 0.63
C ALA A 164 -7.46 -9.60 1.55
N ILE A 165 -7.31 -10.92 1.42
CA ILE A 165 -6.22 -11.67 2.11
C ILE A 165 -4.86 -11.11 1.73
N GLY A 166 -4.62 -10.84 0.44
CA GLY A 166 -3.38 -10.23 -0.02
C GLY A 166 -3.08 -8.89 0.66
N PHE A 167 -4.10 -8.04 0.80
CA PHE A 167 -4.00 -6.77 1.53
C PHE A 167 -3.82 -6.94 3.04
N ALA A 168 -4.43 -7.95 3.66
CA ALA A 168 -4.19 -8.28 5.07
C ALA A 168 -2.72 -8.64 5.31
N ILE A 169 -2.15 -9.52 4.48
CA ILE A 169 -0.72 -9.88 4.59
C ILE A 169 0.14 -8.64 4.32
N ASN A 170 -0.20 -7.82 3.32
CA ASN A 170 0.53 -6.60 3.02
C ASN A 170 0.56 -5.62 4.19
N THR A 171 -0.59 -5.36 4.81
CA THR A 171 -0.68 -4.45 5.94
C THR A 171 0.12 -4.98 7.13
N ILE A 172 0.11 -6.29 7.42
CA ILE A 172 0.97 -6.90 8.46
C ILE A 172 2.45 -6.64 8.19
N ILE A 173 2.92 -6.89 6.97
CA ILE A 173 4.34 -6.64 6.64
C ILE A 173 4.67 -5.14 6.68
N HIS A 174 3.74 -4.27 6.29
CA HIS A 174 3.91 -2.82 6.42
C HIS A 174 3.99 -2.37 7.89
N ILE A 175 3.27 -2.99 8.83
CA ILE A 175 3.45 -2.74 10.27
C ILE A 175 4.90 -3.01 10.67
N ILE A 176 5.45 -4.17 10.29
CA ILE A 176 6.83 -4.56 10.62
C ILE A 176 7.83 -3.61 9.96
N MET A 177 7.63 -3.30 8.67
CA MET A 177 8.50 -2.42 7.89
C MET A 177 8.54 -0.99 8.45
N TYR A 178 7.37 -0.38 8.68
CA TYR A 178 7.30 0.98 9.20
C TYR A 178 7.77 1.06 10.66
N THR A 179 7.53 0.04 11.47
CA THR A 179 8.12 -0.05 12.82
C THR A 179 9.64 -0.08 12.74
N TYR A 180 10.23 -0.88 11.84
CA TYR A 180 11.67 -0.91 11.61
C TYR A 180 12.21 0.48 11.22
N TYR A 181 11.54 1.18 10.29
CA TYR A 181 11.97 2.51 9.84
C TYR A 181 11.82 3.58 10.92
N GLY A 182 10.75 3.53 11.72
CA GLY A 182 10.56 4.40 12.89
C GLY A 182 11.69 4.23 13.90
N LEU A 183 12.03 2.99 14.26
CA LEU A 183 13.16 2.68 15.13
C LEU A 183 14.50 3.14 14.53
N ALA A 184 14.71 2.93 13.23
CA ALA A 184 15.92 3.34 12.54
C ALA A 184 16.09 4.87 12.48
N ALA A 185 14.99 5.63 12.54
CA ALA A 185 14.97 7.08 12.56
C ALA A 185 15.38 7.68 13.91
N ILE A 186 15.20 6.97 15.04
CA ILE A 186 15.58 7.44 16.39
C ILE A 186 17.06 7.84 16.46
N GLY A 187 17.93 7.04 15.85
CA GLY A 187 19.34 7.39 15.67
C GLY A 187 20.30 6.21 15.72
N PRO A 188 21.62 6.47 15.72
CA PRO A 188 22.67 5.45 15.73
C PRO A 188 22.56 4.47 16.90
N ASN A 189 22.16 4.98 18.07
CA ASN A 189 21.97 4.19 19.29
C ASN A 189 20.90 3.09 19.14
N MET A 190 19.90 3.30 18.28
CA MET A 190 18.88 2.30 17.99
C MET A 190 19.26 1.40 16.81
N ARG A 191 19.91 1.98 15.78
CA ARG A 191 20.31 1.25 14.55
C ARG A 191 21.20 0.03 14.82
N LYS A 192 22.01 0.06 15.89
CA LYS A 192 22.86 -1.08 16.28
C LYS A 192 22.06 -2.35 16.62
N TYR A 193 20.82 -2.20 17.07
CA TYR A 193 19.93 -3.33 17.39
C TYR A 193 19.15 -3.84 16.16
N LEU A 194 19.19 -3.11 15.05
CA LEU A 194 18.42 -3.40 13.82
C LEU A 194 19.21 -4.25 12.81
N TRP A 195 19.89 -5.29 13.31
CA TRP A 195 20.69 -6.21 12.49
C TRP A 195 19.85 -7.03 11.50
N TRP A 196 18.54 -7.15 11.75
CA TRP A 196 17.64 -7.99 11.00
C TRP A 196 17.07 -7.37 9.71
N LYS A 197 17.63 -6.24 9.24
CA LYS A 197 17.25 -5.59 7.98
C LYS A 197 17.14 -6.56 6.80
N LYS A 198 18.04 -7.55 6.72
CA LYS A 198 18.06 -8.55 5.64
C LYS A 198 16.81 -9.44 5.66
N TYR A 199 16.34 -9.80 6.85
CA TYR A 199 15.12 -10.61 7.01
C TYR A 199 13.87 -9.82 6.65
N LEU A 200 13.87 -8.50 6.84
CA LEU A 200 12.76 -7.65 6.41
C LEU A 200 12.54 -7.76 4.89
N THR A 201 13.62 -7.64 4.10
CA THR A 201 13.54 -7.80 2.64
C THR A 201 13.10 -9.22 2.25
N LEU A 202 13.57 -10.24 2.97
CA LEU A 202 13.19 -11.62 2.71
C LEU A 202 11.68 -11.85 2.96
N ILE A 203 11.15 -11.36 4.08
CA ILE A 203 9.74 -11.46 4.41
C ILE A 203 8.87 -10.75 3.37
N GLN A 204 9.30 -9.58 2.85
CA GLN A 204 8.59 -8.88 1.77
C GLN A 204 8.54 -9.71 0.48
N ILE A 205 9.64 -10.34 0.08
CA ILE A 205 9.69 -11.22 -1.09
C ILE A 205 8.76 -12.42 -0.89
N THR A 206 8.87 -13.06 0.28
CA THR A 206 8.05 -14.21 0.67
C THR A 206 6.58 -13.87 0.64
N GLN A 207 6.18 -12.71 1.18
CA GLN A 207 4.80 -12.21 1.07
C GLN A 207 4.34 -12.13 -0.38
N ILE A 208 5.08 -11.42 -1.25
CA ILE A 208 4.63 -11.19 -2.63
C ILE A 208 4.48 -12.53 -3.36
N PHE A 209 5.39 -13.47 -3.12
CA PHE A 209 5.30 -14.83 -3.66
C PHE A 209 4.04 -15.55 -3.18
N PHE A 210 3.75 -15.54 -1.87
CA PHE A 210 2.55 -16.17 -1.31
C PHE A 210 1.26 -15.55 -1.86
N ILE A 211 1.19 -14.22 -1.96
CA ILE A 211 0.02 -13.52 -2.52
C ILE A 211 -0.17 -13.90 -3.99
N ALA A 212 0.90 -13.90 -4.79
CA ALA A 212 0.84 -14.30 -6.20
C ALA A 212 0.34 -15.74 -6.35
N MET A 213 0.91 -16.67 -5.60
CA MET A 213 0.50 -18.08 -5.62
C MET A 213 -0.96 -18.25 -5.19
N TYR A 214 -1.38 -17.56 -4.13
CA TYR A 214 -2.75 -17.67 -3.62
C TYR A 214 -3.79 -17.15 -4.61
N LEU A 215 -3.52 -15.99 -5.25
CA LEU A 215 -4.37 -15.47 -6.33
C LEU A 215 -4.41 -16.42 -7.53
N PHE A 216 -3.27 -17.01 -7.90
CA PHE A 216 -3.21 -17.97 -8.99
C PHE A 216 -4.10 -19.19 -8.72
N VAL A 217 -4.09 -19.72 -7.49
CA VAL A 217 -4.98 -20.82 -7.08
C VAL A 217 -6.45 -20.39 -7.10
N GLY A 218 -6.77 -19.17 -6.64
CA GLY A 218 -8.14 -18.62 -6.71
C GLY A 218 -8.67 -18.57 -8.14
N ILE A 219 -7.84 -18.16 -9.09
CA ILE A 219 -8.15 -18.13 -10.52
C ILE A 219 -8.38 -19.56 -11.06
N LEU A 220 -7.50 -20.50 -10.76
CA LEU A 220 -7.61 -21.88 -11.26
C LEU A 220 -8.83 -22.63 -10.72
N THR A 221 -9.24 -22.33 -9.50
CA THR A 221 -10.41 -22.96 -8.85
C THR A 221 -11.75 -22.35 -9.29
N GLY A 222 -11.73 -21.26 -10.07
CA GLY A 222 -12.94 -20.57 -10.54
C GLY A 222 -13.75 -19.91 -9.42
N CYS A 223 -13.14 -19.75 -8.24
CA CYS A 223 -13.79 -19.20 -7.05
C CYS A 223 -13.96 -17.66 -7.14
N GLU A 224 -13.04 -16.98 -7.84
CA GLU A 224 -13.18 -15.58 -8.22
C GLU A 224 -13.33 -15.44 -9.73
N GLU A 225 -14.13 -14.47 -10.17
CA GLU A 225 -14.31 -14.18 -11.59
C GLU A 225 -13.02 -13.61 -12.18
N LEU A 226 -12.48 -14.27 -13.22
CA LEU A 226 -11.29 -13.82 -13.91
C LEU A 226 -11.62 -12.65 -14.85
N GLY A 227 -11.73 -11.45 -14.29
CA GLY A 227 -11.90 -10.22 -15.04
C GLY A 227 -10.58 -9.61 -15.50
N THR A 228 -10.67 -8.55 -16.31
CA THR A 228 -9.51 -7.82 -16.82
C THR A 228 -8.68 -7.19 -15.69
N ILE A 229 -9.34 -6.77 -14.60
CA ILE A 229 -8.68 -6.07 -13.48
C ILE A 229 -7.88 -7.05 -12.63
N GLU A 230 -8.42 -8.25 -12.40
CA GLU A 230 -7.79 -9.35 -11.69
C GLU A 230 -6.54 -9.82 -12.44
N ILE A 231 -6.62 -9.93 -13.77
CA ILE A 231 -5.47 -10.22 -14.63
C ILE A 231 -4.41 -9.12 -14.52
N LEU A 232 -4.80 -7.85 -14.57
CA LEU A 232 -3.88 -6.72 -14.43
C LEU A 232 -3.22 -6.69 -13.03
N ALA A 233 -4.00 -6.93 -11.97
CA ALA A 233 -3.51 -6.97 -10.60
C ALA A 233 -2.52 -8.14 -10.39
N PHE A 234 -2.86 -9.32 -10.90
CA PHE A 234 -1.96 -10.47 -10.88
C PHE A 234 -0.66 -10.19 -11.64
N SER A 235 -0.76 -9.64 -12.86
CA SER A 235 0.40 -9.26 -13.67
C SER A 235 1.29 -8.25 -12.95
N TYR A 236 0.69 -7.28 -12.26
CA TYR A 236 1.40 -6.29 -11.47
C TYR A 236 2.13 -6.91 -10.26
N ILE A 237 1.49 -7.84 -9.56
CA ILE A 237 2.10 -8.55 -8.42
C ILE A 237 3.31 -9.37 -8.89
N VAL A 238 3.17 -10.10 -10.01
CA VAL A 238 4.27 -10.86 -10.61
C VAL A 238 5.43 -9.94 -11.02
N LEU A 239 5.14 -8.79 -11.64
CA LEU A 239 6.16 -7.83 -12.00
C LEU A 239 6.89 -7.28 -10.76
N ASN A 240 6.17 -6.97 -9.68
CA ASN A 240 6.79 -6.57 -8.42
C ASN A 240 7.67 -7.67 -7.84
N LEU A 241 7.24 -8.93 -7.87
CA LEU A 241 8.07 -10.06 -7.44
C LEU A 241 9.41 -10.10 -8.18
N VAL A 242 9.38 -9.97 -9.50
CA VAL A 242 10.59 -9.95 -10.34
C VAL A 242 11.51 -8.78 -9.95
N LEU A 243 10.95 -7.59 -9.76
CA LEU A 243 11.72 -6.40 -9.38
C LEU A 243 12.34 -6.54 -7.98
N PHE A 244 11.62 -7.10 -7.01
CA PHE A 244 12.13 -7.38 -5.66
C PHE A 244 13.24 -8.45 -5.67
N LEU A 245 13.08 -9.52 -6.47
CA LEU A 245 14.11 -10.53 -6.65
C LEU A 245 15.38 -9.94 -7.28
N ASN A 246 15.24 -9.05 -8.26
CA ASN A 246 16.38 -8.35 -8.85
C ASN A 246 17.08 -7.43 -7.83
N PHE A 247 16.31 -6.67 -7.05
CA PHE A 247 16.85 -5.87 -5.95
C PHE A 247 17.63 -6.72 -4.93
N TYR A 248 17.07 -7.85 -4.51
CA TYR A 248 17.72 -8.76 -3.57
C TYR A 248 19.00 -9.39 -4.13
N ARG A 249 19.00 -9.78 -5.41
CA ARG A 249 20.20 -10.28 -6.10
C ARG A 249 21.31 -9.23 -6.13
N LYS A 250 20.99 -7.97 -6.40
CA LYS A 250 21.96 -6.87 -6.36
C LYS A 250 22.50 -6.67 -4.94
N TYR A 251 21.61 -6.64 -3.95
CA TYR A 251 21.99 -6.48 -2.53
C TYR A 251 22.89 -7.60 -1.99
N LYS A 252 22.78 -8.84 -2.50
CA LYS A 252 23.64 -9.96 -2.08
C LYS A 252 25.04 -9.92 -2.73
N LYS A 253 25.20 -9.21 -3.85
CA LYS A 253 26.48 -9.09 -4.56
C LYS A 253 27.37 -7.96 -4.02
N GLU A 254 26.80 -7.04 -3.25
CA GLU A 254 27.48 -5.97 -2.52
C GLU A 254 27.84 -6.42 -1.09
#